data_AF-A0A6G3S8B9-F1
#
_entry.id   AF-A0A6G3S8B9-F1
#
_cell.length_a   1.000
_cell.length_b   1.000
_cell.length_c   1.000
_cell.angle_alpha   90.00
_cell.angle_beta   90.00
_cell.angle_gamma   90.00
#
_symmetry.space_group_name_H-M   'P 1'
#
loop_
_entity.id
_entity.type
_entity.pdbx_description
1 polymer ?
#
loop_
_entity_poly.entity_id
_entity_poly.type
_entity_poly.pdbx_seq_one_letter_code
_entity_poly.pdbx_strand_id
1 'polypeptide(L)'
;MTGTDDNRDDSRDVFEGGLGLALRRAGEGFSAEGRALVDGGVLRGRRRLRRRRTGAVIGSVAALAVVGLGTSYVAGAFDAGGATGRGGVAARTSAAPTKAPGKAPGKQGGHGSAPQLSKDKVIAVLEGLLPEGKVSGREGRGTADRLGPLAHLVYDDGRGKGAIGVSVGAVDPDGAAVEEQLQCPDKRLVPYDACTSETLGDGSKLLLMRGYEYPDRRVDTKMWHAYLVTPEGYTVDAGEWNAAAEKDAPVSRDQPPLSMAQLKALVTSSKWRPVMEAVGTAAPEALAQPPALGTDKAAILKKLKGLLPQRAKVTAEGGQDAGYAYVVVDDGKGATLVQINVQSGMNDVRGDLFGSDAELLPDGTQVATRKGDGDDKGGAGIVMWTADTMRKDGFRVAVSAFNSGSQTTDATRAEPALTMAELKKIALSPQWTQG
;
A
#
# COMPACT_ATOMS: atom_id res chain seq x y z
N MET A 1 31.74 13.93 -68.49
CA MET A 1 31.97 13.92 -67.02
C MET A 1 30.59 13.91 -66.38
N THR A 2 29.86 12.80 -66.24
CA THR A 2 29.98 11.63 -65.33
C THR A 2 29.93 11.98 -63.84
N GLY A 3 28.92 11.42 -63.15
CA GLY A 3 28.66 11.48 -61.70
C GLY A 3 27.78 12.68 -61.33
N THR A 4 26.72 12.59 -60.53
CA THR A 4 26.35 11.64 -59.46
C THR A 4 24.91 11.95 -59.06
N ASP A 5 23.96 11.02 -59.20
CA ASP A 5 22.68 11.14 -58.48
C ASP A 5 21.92 9.80 -58.33
N ASP A 6 22.61 8.67 -58.43
CA ASP A 6 22.01 7.32 -58.37
C ASP A 6 22.36 6.58 -57.07
N ASN A 7 22.48 7.30 -55.94
CA ASN A 7 22.97 6.72 -54.68
C ASN A 7 22.17 7.12 -53.43
N ARG A 8 21.07 7.87 -53.58
CA ARG A 8 20.22 8.31 -52.45
C ARG A 8 18.99 7.45 -52.19
N ASP A 9 18.53 6.67 -53.17
CA ASP A 9 17.36 5.79 -52.99
C ASP A 9 17.78 4.40 -52.46
N ASP A 10 18.88 3.85 -52.96
CA ASP A 10 19.38 2.51 -52.57
C ASP A 10 19.85 2.47 -51.09
N SER A 11 20.36 3.59 -50.57
CA SER A 11 20.78 3.72 -49.17
C SER A 11 19.63 3.87 -48.18
N ARG A 12 18.44 4.27 -48.65
CA ARG A 12 17.24 4.48 -47.84
C ARG A 12 16.47 3.17 -47.65
N ASP A 13 16.38 2.36 -48.69
CA ASP A 13 15.78 1.01 -48.63
C ASP A 13 16.63 0.02 -47.80
N VAL A 14 17.97 0.15 -47.82
CA VAL A 14 18.87 -0.64 -46.97
C VAL A 14 18.76 -0.25 -45.49
N PHE A 15 18.50 1.01 -45.18
CA PHE A 15 18.30 1.48 -43.80
C PHE A 15 16.93 1.07 -43.25
N GLU A 16 15.86 1.26 -44.02
CA GLU A 16 14.49 0.89 -43.65
C GLU A 16 14.33 -0.65 -43.54
N GLY A 17 14.89 -1.41 -44.48
CA GLY A 17 14.91 -2.88 -44.45
C GLY A 17 15.81 -3.45 -43.34
N GLY A 18 16.95 -2.82 -43.08
CA GLY A 18 17.88 -3.20 -42.02
C GLY A 18 17.32 -2.94 -40.62
N LEU A 19 16.60 -1.83 -40.42
CA LEU A 19 15.94 -1.50 -39.16
C LEU A 19 14.77 -2.46 -38.87
N GLY A 20 13.97 -2.80 -39.88
CA GLY A 20 12.89 -3.79 -39.74
C GLY A 20 13.40 -5.18 -39.35
N LEU A 21 14.52 -5.61 -39.96
CA LEU A 21 15.19 -6.87 -39.61
C LEU A 21 15.84 -6.81 -38.22
N ALA A 22 16.44 -5.69 -37.83
CA ALA A 22 17.02 -5.50 -36.50
C ALA A 22 15.95 -5.52 -35.39
N LEU A 23 14.80 -4.87 -35.61
CA LEU A 23 13.67 -4.87 -34.68
C LEU A 23 13.02 -6.25 -34.57
N ARG A 24 12.86 -6.97 -35.69
CA ARG A 24 12.32 -8.33 -35.67
C ARG A 24 13.27 -9.30 -34.97
N ARG A 25 14.58 -9.20 -35.21
CA ARG A 25 15.61 -10.01 -34.54
C ARG A 25 15.75 -9.67 -33.04
N ALA A 26 15.59 -8.40 -32.68
CA ALA A 26 15.52 -7.96 -31.28
C ALA A 26 14.23 -8.45 -30.59
N GLY A 27 13.10 -8.47 -31.30
CA GLY A 27 11.83 -9.01 -30.81
C GLY A 27 11.83 -10.54 -30.67
N GLU A 28 12.49 -11.26 -31.59
CA GLU A 28 12.65 -12.73 -31.53
C GLU A 28 13.63 -13.16 -30.42
N GLY A 29 14.60 -12.31 -30.07
CA GLY A 29 15.48 -12.50 -28.91
C GLY A 29 14.86 -12.10 -27.57
N PHE A 30 13.68 -11.48 -27.57
CA PHE A 30 12.99 -11.06 -26.36
C PHE A 30 12.14 -12.20 -25.79
N SER A 31 12.74 -13.05 -24.94
CA SER A 31 11.94 -13.92 -24.08
C SER A 31 11.39 -13.10 -22.92
N ALA A 32 10.09 -12.81 -22.93
CA ALA A 32 9.42 -12.34 -21.75
C ALA A 32 9.38 -13.48 -20.72
N GLU A 33 10.42 -13.61 -19.90
CA GLU A 33 10.34 -14.35 -18.64
C GLU A 33 9.42 -13.56 -17.69
N GLY A 34 8.13 -13.58 -18.03
CA GLY A 34 7.09 -12.77 -17.38
C GLY A 34 6.98 -13.08 -15.90
N ARG A 35 7.43 -14.25 -15.43
CA ARG A 35 7.44 -14.59 -14.01
C ARG A 35 8.53 -13.89 -13.23
N ALA A 36 9.78 -13.87 -13.69
CA ALA A 36 10.83 -13.16 -12.97
C ALA A 36 10.57 -11.64 -12.91
N LEU A 37 9.95 -11.07 -13.94
CA LEU A 37 9.56 -9.66 -13.98
C LEU A 37 8.31 -9.35 -13.15
N VAL A 38 7.31 -10.26 -13.11
CA VAL A 38 6.09 -10.11 -12.29
C VAL A 38 6.36 -10.46 -10.83
N ASP A 39 7.07 -11.54 -10.52
CA ASP A 39 7.50 -11.90 -9.16
C ASP A 39 8.49 -10.85 -8.63
N GLY A 40 9.44 -10.41 -9.47
CA GLY A 40 10.29 -9.27 -9.16
C GLY A 40 9.49 -7.97 -9.01
N GLY A 41 8.41 -7.78 -9.78
CA GLY A 41 7.51 -6.63 -9.71
C GLY A 41 6.58 -6.65 -8.49
N VAL A 42 6.14 -7.82 -8.04
CA VAL A 42 5.33 -8.05 -6.83
C VAL A 42 6.21 -7.99 -5.59
N LEU A 43 7.42 -8.54 -5.63
CA LEU A 43 8.43 -8.37 -4.58
C LEU A 43 8.87 -6.92 -4.49
N ARG A 44 9.15 -6.23 -5.62
CA ARG A 44 9.38 -4.78 -5.63
C ARG A 44 8.16 -4.00 -5.20
N GLY A 45 6.95 -4.43 -5.53
CA GLY A 45 5.69 -3.78 -5.17
C GLY A 45 5.37 -3.90 -3.68
N ARG A 46 5.54 -5.09 -3.09
CA ARG A 46 5.46 -5.36 -1.65
C ARG A 46 6.59 -4.68 -0.90
N ARG A 47 7.81 -4.70 -1.43
CA ARG A 47 8.95 -3.93 -0.90
C ARG A 47 8.72 -2.43 -1.03
N ARG A 48 8.04 -1.94 -2.07
CA ARG A 48 7.69 -0.51 -2.27
C ARG A 48 6.50 -0.09 -1.41
N LEU A 49 5.53 -0.97 -1.14
CA LEU A 49 4.44 -0.76 -0.19
C LEU A 49 4.95 -0.79 1.25
N ARG A 50 5.80 -1.76 1.61
CA ARG A 50 6.55 -1.75 2.87
C ARG A 50 7.46 -0.52 2.94
N ARG A 51 8.16 -0.14 1.86
CA ARG A 51 8.98 1.10 1.80
C ARG A 51 8.17 2.39 1.86
N ARG A 52 6.93 2.42 1.37
CA ARG A 52 5.99 3.54 1.51
C ARG A 52 5.42 3.60 2.93
N ARG A 53 5.20 2.45 3.57
CA ARG A 53 4.88 2.35 5.00
C ARG A 53 6.07 2.76 5.88
N THR A 54 7.31 2.46 5.47
CA THR A 54 8.56 2.96 6.11
C THR A 54 9.07 4.27 5.51
N GLY A 55 8.27 4.98 4.71
CA GLY A 55 8.73 6.07 3.85
C GLY A 55 7.72 7.18 3.62
N ALA A 56 6.70 7.29 4.46
CA ALA A 56 5.99 8.57 4.65
C ALA A 56 6.87 9.49 5.51
N VAL A 57 7.98 9.94 4.92
CA VAL A 57 8.70 11.18 5.23
C VAL A 57 9.15 11.73 3.88
N ILE A 58 8.18 12.02 3.01
CA ILE A 58 8.39 12.84 1.82
C ILE A 58 7.26 13.86 1.80
N GLY A 59 7.51 15.00 2.45
CA GLY A 59 6.72 16.21 2.22
C GLY A 59 6.84 16.59 0.75
N SER A 60 5.72 16.66 0.05
CA SER A 60 5.64 17.16 -1.32
C SER A 60 4.57 18.24 -1.37
N VAL A 61 5.00 19.50 -1.28
CA VAL A 61 4.19 20.66 -1.63
C VAL A 61 4.26 20.85 -3.16
N ALA A 62 3.13 20.72 -3.84
CA ALA A 62 2.91 21.34 -5.14
C ALA A 62 1.41 21.63 -5.31
N ALA A 63 0.99 22.77 -4.76
CA ALA A 63 -0.30 23.38 -5.05
C ALA A 63 -0.23 24.11 -6.39
N LEU A 64 -1.10 23.77 -7.33
CA LEU A 64 -1.55 24.67 -8.39
C LEU A 64 -3.07 24.63 -8.46
N ALA A 65 -3.68 25.64 -7.85
CA ALA A 65 -5.07 25.99 -8.05
C ALA A 65 -5.19 26.74 -9.39
N VAL A 66 -6.11 26.30 -10.25
CA VAL A 66 -6.76 27.18 -11.23
C VAL A 66 -8.26 27.06 -11.00
N VAL A 67 -8.81 28.08 -10.36
CA VAL A 67 -10.24 28.36 -10.31
C VAL A 67 -10.64 28.91 -11.68
N GLY A 68 -11.66 28.29 -12.29
CA GLY A 68 -12.39 28.82 -13.43
C GLY A 68 -13.88 28.58 -13.25
N LEU A 69 -14.60 29.61 -12.80
CA LEU A 69 -16.05 29.68 -12.59
C LEU A 69 -16.81 29.60 -13.92
N GLY A 70 -18.02 29.01 -13.91
CA GLY A 70 -18.97 29.18 -15.03
C GLY A 70 -20.18 28.24 -15.02
N THR A 71 -21.17 28.54 -14.20
CA THR A 71 -22.53 27.95 -14.23
C THR A 71 -23.40 28.59 -15.32
N SER A 72 -24.15 27.79 -16.10
CA SER A 72 -25.57 28.07 -16.42
C SER A 72 -26.23 26.97 -17.25
N TYR A 73 -27.45 26.60 -16.83
CA TYR A 73 -28.47 25.82 -17.53
C TYR A 73 -28.89 26.43 -18.89
N VAL A 74 -29.38 25.60 -19.83
CA VAL A 74 -30.69 25.72 -20.53
C VAL A 74 -30.82 24.60 -21.59
N ALA A 75 -32.06 24.09 -21.72
CA ALA A 75 -32.52 22.99 -22.57
C ALA A 75 -32.99 23.42 -23.98
N GLY A 76 -33.21 22.44 -24.86
CA GLY A 76 -33.99 22.55 -26.11
C GLY A 76 -33.15 22.20 -27.35
N ALA A 77 -33.28 21.06 -28.05
CA ALA A 77 -34.42 20.37 -28.66
C ALA A 77 -34.74 20.82 -30.11
N PHE A 78 -34.77 19.81 -31.00
CA PHE A 78 -35.29 19.71 -32.38
C PHE A 78 -34.44 20.36 -33.50
N ASP A 79 -33.86 19.65 -34.49
CA ASP A 79 -34.25 18.52 -35.37
C ASP A 79 -34.80 18.97 -36.75
N ALA A 80 -34.55 18.12 -37.75
CA ALA A 80 -34.89 18.15 -39.18
C ALA A 80 -33.91 18.88 -40.14
N GLY A 81 -33.39 18.27 -41.21
CA GLY A 81 -33.61 16.92 -41.75
C GLY A 81 -33.05 16.77 -43.18
N GLY A 82 -32.96 15.52 -43.64
CA GLY A 82 -32.85 15.14 -45.06
C GLY A 82 -31.54 14.45 -45.46
N ALA A 83 -31.45 13.11 -45.38
CA ALA A 83 -31.61 12.15 -46.50
C ALA A 83 -30.25 11.82 -47.17
N THR A 84 -29.78 10.58 -47.45
CA THR A 84 -30.33 9.21 -47.47
C THR A 84 -29.16 8.22 -47.58
N GLY A 85 -29.21 7.09 -46.85
CA GLY A 85 -28.86 5.74 -47.32
C GLY A 85 -27.39 5.27 -47.34
N ARG A 86 -27.02 4.38 -46.40
CA ARG A 86 -26.60 2.97 -46.64
C ARG A 86 -25.94 2.38 -45.38
N GLY A 87 -26.42 1.20 -44.98
CA GLY A 87 -25.80 0.39 -43.93
C GLY A 87 -24.46 -0.22 -44.35
N GLY A 88 -23.63 -0.54 -43.36
CA GLY A 88 -22.38 -1.26 -43.51
C GLY A 88 -22.13 -2.17 -42.32
N VAL A 89 -22.45 -3.45 -42.49
CA VAL A 89 -21.99 -4.59 -41.68
C VAL A 89 -21.03 -5.41 -42.55
N ALA A 90 -20.02 -6.03 -41.91
CA ALA A 90 -19.06 -7.04 -42.41
C ALA A 90 -17.87 -6.50 -43.25
N ALA A 91 -16.68 -7.10 -43.25
CA ALA A 91 -16.29 -8.50 -43.04
C ALA A 91 -14.84 -8.57 -42.48
N ARG A 92 -14.42 -9.50 -41.60
CA ARG A 92 -14.17 -10.94 -41.80
C ARG A 92 -13.41 -11.28 -43.10
N THR A 93 -12.14 -11.64 -42.97
CA THR A 93 -11.46 -12.59 -43.87
C THR A 93 -11.04 -13.81 -43.06
N SER A 94 -11.57 -14.96 -43.47
CA SER A 94 -11.20 -16.28 -42.95
C SER A 94 -9.86 -16.74 -43.53
N ALA A 95 -9.01 -17.34 -42.69
CA ALA A 95 -8.01 -18.31 -43.11
C ALA A 95 -8.13 -19.55 -42.22
N ALA A 96 -8.08 -20.73 -42.84
CA ALA A 96 -8.35 -22.05 -42.29
C ALA A 96 -7.20 -22.58 -41.35
N PRO A 97 -7.39 -23.71 -40.64
CA PRO A 97 -6.74 -23.98 -39.37
C PRO A 97 -5.35 -24.59 -39.50
N THR A 98 -4.35 -23.97 -38.87
CA THR A 98 -3.06 -24.61 -38.60
C THR A 98 -3.02 -25.12 -37.17
N LYS A 99 -2.79 -26.42 -37.02
CA LYS A 99 -2.66 -27.14 -35.74
C LYS A 99 -1.61 -26.44 -34.87
N ALA A 100 -2.03 -25.92 -33.72
CA ALA A 100 -1.11 -25.47 -32.68
C ALA A 100 -0.46 -26.68 -31.99
N PRO A 101 0.89 -26.73 -31.84
CA PRO A 101 1.55 -27.71 -31.00
C PRO A 101 1.24 -27.46 -29.52
N GLY A 102 1.30 -28.53 -28.73
CA GLY A 102 0.71 -28.65 -27.41
C GLY A 102 1.12 -27.59 -26.38
N LYS A 103 0.16 -27.31 -25.48
CA LYS A 103 0.36 -26.64 -24.19
C LYS A 103 1.55 -27.27 -23.45
N ALA A 104 2.64 -26.53 -23.32
CA ALA A 104 3.58 -26.75 -22.22
C ALA A 104 2.96 -26.16 -20.93
N PRO A 105 2.87 -26.92 -19.82
CA PRO A 105 2.33 -26.41 -18.58
C PRO A 105 3.35 -25.48 -17.92
N GLY A 106 3.10 -24.17 -17.98
CA GLY A 106 3.83 -23.19 -17.18
C GLY A 106 3.49 -23.38 -15.71
N LYS A 107 4.40 -23.97 -14.92
CA LYS A 107 4.31 -24.27 -13.47
C LYS A 107 3.44 -23.28 -12.67
N GLN A 108 2.18 -23.60 -12.44
CA GLN A 108 1.24 -22.75 -11.70
C GLN A 108 1.76 -22.51 -10.26
N GLY A 109 1.65 -21.27 -9.77
CA GLY A 109 1.55 -21.06 -8.32
C GLY A 109 0.34 -21.85 -7.85
N GLY A 110 0.49 -22.64 -6.78
CA GLY A 110 -0.42 -23.73 -6.43
C GLY A 110 -1.87 -23.27 -6.31
N HIS A 111 -2.67 -23.47 -7.37
CA HIS A 111 -4.12 -23.46 -7.25
C HIS A 111 -4.49 -24.73 -6.50
N GLY A 112 -5.38 -24.61 -5.52
CA GLY A 112 -5.90 -25.78 -4.79
C GLY A 112 -6.49 -26.83 -5.73
N SER A 113 -6.57 -28.09 -5.27
CA SER A 113 -7.11 -29.19 -6.08
C SER A 113 -8.61 -29.09 -6.34
N ALA A 114 -9.30 -28.15 -5.69
CA ALA A 114 -10.73 -27.91 -5.87
C ALA A 114 -11.04 -27.12 -7.16
N PRO A 115 -12.26 -27.25 -7.71
CA PRO A 115 -12.67 -26.49 -8.88
C PRO A 115 -12.58 -24.97 -8.65
N GLN A 116 -12.06 -24.26 -9.65
CA GLN A 116 -12.04 -22.79 -9.60
C GLN A 116 -13.46 -22.23 -9.53
N LEU A 117 -13.64 -21.21 -8.70
CA LEU A 117 -14.91 -20.50 -8.55
C LEU A 117 -14.89 -19.21 -9.36
N SER A 118 -15.99 -18.93 -10.05
CA SER A 118 -16.19 -17.65 -10.74
C SER A 118 -16.39 -16.51 -9.73
N LYS A 119 -16.20 -15.27 -10.18
CA LYS A 119 -16.49 -14.08 -9.37
C LYS A 119 -17.92 -14.08 -8.81
N ASP A 120 -18.90 -14.51 -9.61
CA ASP A 120 -20.31 -14.51 -9.20
C ASP A 120 -20.57 -15.50 -8.06
N LYS A 121 -19.85 -16.63 -8.03
CA LYS A 121 -19.93 -17.58 -6.90
C LYS A 121 -19.33 -16.99 -5.63
N VAL A 122 -18.20 -16.27 -5.73
CA VAL A 122 -17.58 -15.61 -4.56
C VAL A 122 -18.50 -14.51 -4.02
N ILE A 123 -19.09 -13.70 -4.91
CA ILE A 123 -20.09 -12.67 -4.54
C ILE A 123 -21.32 -13.30 -3.88
N ALA A 124 -21.84 -14.40 -4.43
CA ALA A 124 -22.99 -15.10 -3.86
C ALA A 124 -22.72 -15.65 -2.44
N VAL A 125 -21.48 -16.04 -2.12
CA VAL A 125 -21.10 -16.41 -0.75
C VAL A 125 -21.23 -15.21 0.18
N LEU A 126 -20.69 -14.05 -0.20
CA LEU A 126 -20.82 -12.82 0.58
C LEU A 126 -22.30 -12.45 0.78
N GLU A 127 -23.09 -12.38 -0.29
CA GLU A 127 -24.52 -12.04 -0.22
C GLU A 127 -25.30 -12.98 0.70
N GLY A 128 -25.00 -14.29 0.64
CA GLY A 128 -25.63 -15.29 1.50
C GLY A 128 -25.20 -15.24 2.97
N LEU A 129 -24.24 -14.38 3.33
CA LEU A 129 -23.81 -14.13 4.70
C LEU A 129 -24.31 -12.80 5.26
N LEU A 130 -24.87 -11.93 4.41
CA LEU A 130 -25.43 -10.66 4.85
C LEU A 130 -26.83 -10.87 5.46
N PRO A 131 -27.21 -10.04 6.45
CA PRO A 131 -28.59 -9.94 6.90
C PRO A 131 -29.52 -9.44 5.78
N GLU A 132 -30.83 -9.46 6.01
CA GLU A 132 -31.81 -8.92 5.06
C GLU A 132 -31.51 -7.47 4.67
N GLY A 133 -31.46 -7.19 3.37
CA GLY A 133 -31.18 -5.87 2.84
C GLY A 133 -31.06 -5.86 1.32
N LYS A 134 -30.96 -4.67 0.73
CA LYS A 134 -30.79 -4.49 -0.71
C LYS A 134 -29.31 -4.47 -1.07
N VAL A 135 -28.94 -5.21 -2.12
CA VAL A 135 -27.57 -5.28 -2.62
C VAL A 135 -27.47 -4.70 -4.03
N SER A 136 -26.48 -3.85 -4.24
CA SER A 136 -26.14 -3.21 -5.53
C SER A 136 -24.62 -3.10 -5.71
N GLY A 137 -24.14 -2.58 -6.85
CA GLY A 137 -22.70 -2.29 -7.03
C GLY A 137 -21.77 -3.49 -6.91
N ARG A 138 -22.21 -4.67 -7.37
CA ARG A 138 -21.47 -5.92 -7.25
C ARG A 138 -20.20 -5.89 -8.10
N GLU A 139 -19.07 -6.11 -7.46
CA GLU A 139 -17.77 -6.28 -8.09
C GLU A 139 -17.06 -7.48 -7.45
N GLY A 140 -16.18 -8.14 -8.20
CA GLY A 140 -15.47 -9.26 -7.63
C GLY A 140 -14.53 -9.97 -8.58
N ARG A 141 -13.76 -10.89 -8.00
CA ARG A 141 -12.79 -11.75 -8.66
C ARG A 141 -13.03 -13.20 -8.24
N GLY A 142 -12.85 -14.12 -9.19
CA GLY A 142 -12.89 -15.55 -8.93
C GLY A 142 -11.56 -16.07 -8.39
N THR A 143 -11.51 -17.35 -8.02
CA THR A 143 -10.29 -17.96 -7.43
C THR A 143 -9.19 -18.24 -8.46
N ALA A 144 -9.50 -18.11 -9.76
CA ALA A 144 -8.53 -18.17 -10.84
C ALA A 144 -7.74 -16.87 -11.01
N ASP A 145 -8.18 -15.77 -10.38
CA ASP A 145 -7.52 -14.47 -10.52
C ASP A 145 -6.20 -14.45 -9.75
N ARG A 146 -5.15 -13.90 -10.36
CA ARG A 146 -3.81 -13.79 -9.76
C ARG A 146 -3.77 -12.97 -8.48
N LEU A 147 -4.73 -12.05 -8.30
CA LEU A 147 -4.85 -11.19 -7.11
C LEU A 147 -5.72 -11.83 -6.02
N GLY A 148 -6.19 -13.05 -6.26
CA GLY A 148 -7.07 -13.78 -5.34
C GLY A 148 -8.55 -13.37 -5.45
N PRO A 149 -9.43 -14.21 -4.90
CA PRO A 149 -10.87 -13.96 -4.87
C PRO A 149 -11.20 -12.71 -4.04
N LEU A 150 -12.17 -11.96 -4.55
CA LEU A 150 -12.66 -10.72 -3.96
C LEU A 150 -14.17 -10.66 -4.22
N ALA A 151 -14.93 -10.20 -3.24
CA ALA A 151 -16.30 -9.76 -3.41
C ALA A 151 -16.46 -8.38 -2.79
N HIS A 152 -17.07 -7.47 -3.53
CA HIS A 152 -17.40 -6.12 -3.07
C HIS A 152 -18.82 -5.80 -3.51
N LEU A 153 -19.58 -5.13 -2.65
CA LEU A 153 -20.94 -4.70 -2.94
C LEU A 153 -21.33 -3.48 -2.10
N VAL A 154 -22.42 -2.84 -2.51
CA VAL A 154 -23.12 -1.83 -1.71
C VAL A 154 -24.36 -2.47 -1.10
N TYR A 155 -24.46 -2.42 0.22
CA TYR A 155 -25.53 -2.97 1.03
C TYR A 155 -26.35 -1.86 1.69
N ASP A 156 -27.68 -2.02 1.68
CA ASP A 156 -28.63 -1.08 2.29
C ASP A 156 -29.72 -1.85 3.04
N ASP A 157 -29.66 -1.80 4.36
CA ASP A 157 -30.64 -2.36 5.31
C ASP A 157 -31.85 -1.43 5.55
N GLY A 158 -31.98 -0.35 4.75
CA GLY A 158 -33.00 0.68 4.92
C GLY A 158 -32.55 1.86 5.77
N ARG A 159 -31.32 1.84 6.31
CA ARG A 159 -30.75 2.93 7.12
C ARG A 159 -29.66 3.73 6.40
N GLY A 160 -29.44 3.44 5.11
CA GLY A 160 -28.41 4.08 4.29
C GLY A 160 -27.42 3.07 3.73
N LYS A 161 -26.78 3.44 2.63
CA LYS A 161 -25.85 2.59 1.87
C LYS A 161 -24.48 2.48 2.55
N GLY A 162 -24.01 1.25 2.75
CA GLY A 162 -22.63 0.95 3.13
C GLY A 162 -21.95 0.06 2.10
N ALA A 163 -20.68 0.32 1.82
CA ALA A 163 -19.83 -0.59 1.06
C ALA A 163 -19.35 -1.73 1.97
N ILE A 164 -19.31 -2.95 1.43
CA ILE A 164 -18.75 -4.13 2.09
C ILE A 164 -17.84 -4.84 1.10
N GLY A 165 -16.61 -5.11 1.51
CA GLY A 165 -15.62 -5.84 0.74
C GLY A 165 -15.06 -7.03 1.53
N VAL A 166 -14.84 -8.15 0.85
CA VAL A 166 -14.19 -9.33 1.40
C VAL A 166 -13.18 -9.89 0.41
N SER A 167 -11.99 -10.21 0.88
CA SER A 167 -11.02 -11.01 0.13
C SER A 167 -10.67 -12.28 0.89
N VAL A 168 -10.39 -13.35 0.13
CA VAL A 168 -9.99 -14.64 0.69
C VAL A 168 -8.62 -15.00 0.14
N GLY A 169 -7.75 -15.51 0.99
CA GLY A 169 -6.37 -15.82 0.62
C GLY A 169 -5.81 -17.01 1.39
N ALA A 170 -4.51 -17.22 1.19
CA ALA A 170 -3.73 -18.19 1.94
C ALA A 170 -2.38 -17.58 2.34
N VAL A 171 -1.91 -17.96 3.53
CA VAL A 171 -0.68 -17.51 4.18
C VAL A 171 -0.03 -18.69 4.90
N ASP A 172 1.23 -18.55 5.28
CA ASP A 172 1.83 -19.41 6.29
C ASP A 172 1.26 -19.00 7.67
N PRO A 173 0.47 -19.85 8.35
CA PRO A 173 -0.17 -19.49 9.62
C PRO A 173 0.83 -19.24 10.76
N ASP A 174 2.06 -19.73 10.61
CA ASP A 174 3.18 -19.55 11.54
C ASP A 174 4.19 -18.48 11.02
N GLY A 175 3.86 -17.84 9.90
CA GLY A 175 4.69 -16.78 9.30
C GLY A 175 4.69 -15.48 10.11
N ALA A 176 5.81 -14.79 10.11
CA ALA A 176 5.95 -13.49 10.78
C ALA A 176 4.98 -12.43 10.23
N ALA A 177 4.63 -12.52 8.93
CA ALA A 177 3.66 -11.61 8.33
C ALA A 177 2.25 -11.75 8.93
N VAL A 178 1.88 -12.95 9.40
CA VAL A 178 0.59 -13.21 10.05
C VAL A 178 0.56 -12.60 11.44
N GLU A 179 1.65 -12.71 12.20
CA GLU A 179 1.76 -12.09 13.53
C GLU A 179 1.60 -10.56 13.45
N GLU A 180 2.26 -9.91 12.48
CA GLU A 180 2.14 -8.47 12.26
C GLU A 180 0.70 -8.05 11.93
N GLN A 181 0.04 -8.79 11.04
CA GLN A 181 -1.32 -8.47 10.58
C GLN A 181 -2.40 -8.70 11.66
N LEU A 182 -2.15 -9.59 12.62
CA LEU A 182 -3.07 -9.90 13.73
C LEU A 182 -2.82 -9.02 14.97
N GLN A 183 -1.82 -8.15 14.94
CA GLN A 183 -1.59 -7.18 16.01
C GLN A 183 -2.41 -5.91 15.78
N CYS A 184 -3.02 -5.42 16.85
CA CYS A 184 -3.59 -4.09 16.82
C CYS A 184 -2.51 -3.07 16.51
N PRO A 185 -2.72 -2.17 15.54
CA PRO A 185 -1.71 -1.18 15.21
C PRO A 185 -1.43 -0.26 16.41
N ASP A 186 -0.29 0.40 16.38
CA ASP A 186 0.04 1.42 17.37
C ASP A 186 -0.93 2.59 17.21
N LYS A 187 -1.73 2.84 18.27
CA LYS A 187 -2.81 3.83 18.24
C LYS A 187 -2.34 5.26 17.96
N ARG A 188 -1.05 5.57 18.17
CA ARG A 188 -0.47 6.89 17.84
C ARG A 188 -0.12 7.03 16.37
N LEU A 189 0.10 5.92 15.68
CA LEU A 189 0.43 5.90 14.25
C LEU A 189 -0.83 5.68 13.41
N VAL A 190 -1.73 4.84 13.90
CA VAL A 190 -3.03 4.58 13.29
C VAL A 190 -4.10 4.81 14.36
N PRO A 191 -4.73 5.99 14.42
CA PRO A 191 -5.85 6.23 15.31
C PRO A 191 -7.00 5.29 14.99
N TYR A 192 -7.57 4.65 16.02
CA TYR A 192 -8.76 3.80 15.92
C TYR A 192 -9.62 3.94 17.17
N ASP A 193 -10.91 3.61 17.04
CA ASP A 193 -11.86 3.63 18.15
C ASP A 193 -11.66 2.41 19.05
N ALA A 194 -11.62 1.21 18.46
CA ALA A 194 -11.36 -0.03 19.18
C ALA A 194 -10.64 -1.04 18.30
N CYS A 195 -9.78 -1.85 18.92
CA CYS A 195 -9.12 -2.96 18.26
C CYS A 195 -8.94 -4.11 19.26
N THR A 196 -9.21 -5.34 18.83
CA THR A 196 -9.01 -6.55 19.62
C THR A 196 -8.42 -7.65 18.74
N SER A 197 -7.52 -8.43 19.32
CA SER A 197 -7.00 -9.66 18.72
C SER A 197 -7.33 -10.83 19.65
N GLU A 198 -7.82 -11.93 19.11
CA GLU A 198 -8.23 -13.12 19.87
C GLU A 198 -7.90 -14.43 19.14
N THR A 199 -7.75 -15.51 19.90
CA THR A 199 -7.73 -16.88 19.37
C THR A 199 -9.07 -17.53 19.67
N LEU A 200 -9.73 -18.03 18.62
CA LEU A 200 -11.03 -18.67 18.67
C LEU A 200 -10.92 -20.13 19.12
N GLY A 201 -12.05 -20.75 19.47
CA GLY A 201 -12.10 -22.13 19.97
C GLY A 201 -11.65 -23.20 18.96
N ASP A 202 -11.64 -22.88 17.67
CA ASP A 202 -11.13 -23.73 16.59
C ASP A 202 -9.62 -23.50 16.31
N GLY A 203 -8.96 -22.61 17.08
CA GLY A 203 -7.56 -22.23 16.89
C GLY A 203 -7.35 -21.10 15.88
N SER A 204 -8.41 -20.62 15.19
CA SER A 204 -8.31 -19.47 14.30
C SER A 204 -7.90 -18.21 15.08
N LYS A 205 -7.07 -17.36 14.47
CA LYS A 205 -6.69 -16.06 15.02
C LYS A 205 -7.51 -14.97 14.34
N LEU A 206 -8.05 -14.04 15.10
CA LEU A 206 -8.97 -13.01 14.61
C LEU A 206 -8.56 -11.62 15.12
N LEU A 207 -8.40 -10.67 14.21
CA LEU A 207 -8.36 -9.24 14.49
C LEU A 207 -9.74 -8.62 14.20
N LEU A 208 -10.22 -7.78 15.11
CA LEU A 208 -11.40 -6.93 14.91
C LEU A 208 -11.02 -5.48 15.19
N MET A 209 -11.35 -4.57 14.28
CA MET A 209 -10.98 -3.16 14.39
C MET A 209 -12.14 -2.24 13.98
N ARG A 210 -12.27 -1.12 14.68
CA ARG A 210 -13.18 -0.01 14.34
C ARG A 210 -12.37 1.28 14.28
N GLY A 211 -12.55 2.05 13.21
CA GLY A 211 -11.93 3.36 13.08
C GLY A 211 -12.48 4.12 11.88
N TYR A 212 -11.58 4.77 11.16
CA TYR A 212 -11.89 5.64 10.04
C TYR A 212 -11.03 5.27 8.83
N GLU A 213 -11.56 5.47 7.63
CA GLU A 213 -10.79 5.34 6.39
C GLU A 213 -9.63 6.33 6.38
N TYR A 214 -9.89 7.54 6.88
CA TYR A 214 -8.92 8.63 6.92
C TYR A 214 -8.44 8.86 8.36
N PRO A 215 -7.17 8.55 8.68
CA PRO A 215 -6.60 8.77 10.02
C PRO A 215 -6.71 10.21 10.50
N ASP A 216 -6.68 11.16 9.58
CA ASP A 216 -6.81 12.61 9.81
C ASP A 216 -8.26 13.08 10.01
N ARG A 217 -9.24 12.19 9.83
CA ARG A 217 -10.67 12.46 9.93
C ARG A 217 -11.14 13.65 9.08
N ARG A 218 -10.46 13.95 7.97
CA ARG A 218 -10.88 15.01 7.02
C ARG A 218 -12.27 14.75 6.42
N VAL A 219 -12.67 13.48 6.38
CA VAL A 219 -14.04 13.03 6.13
C VAL A 219 -14.37 11.98 7.18
N ASP A 220 -15.59 12.02 7.74
CA ASP A 220 -16.05 11.11 8.79
C ASP A 220 -16.47 9.72 8.26
N THR A 221 -15.77 9.23 7.24
CA THR A 221 -15.97 7.88 6.69
C THR A 221 -15.42 6.86 7.67
N LYS A 222 -16.32 6.21 8.42
CA LYS A 222 -15.99 5.14 9.34
C LYS A 222 -15.75 3.85 8.60
N MET A 223 -14.82 3.07 9.12
CA MET A 223 -14.44 1.77 8.59
C MET A 223 -14.35 0.75 9.72
N TRP A 224 -15.05 -0.38 9.56
CA TRP A 224 -14.93 -1.57 10.42
C TRP A 224 -14.24 -2.69 9.66
N HIS A 225 -13.38 -3.43 10.36
CA HIS A 225 -12.48 -4.41 9.78
C HIS A 225 -12.42 -5.68 10.62
N ALA A 226 -12.38 -6.82 9.92
CA ALA A 226 -12.14 -8.13 10.51
C ALA A 226 -11.15 -8.92 9.65
N TYR A 227 -10.13 -9.47 10.29
CA TYR A 227 -9.11 -10.29 9.63
C TYR A 227 -8.96 -11.62 10.36
N LEU A 228 -9.38 -12.69 9.70
CA LEU A 228 -9.28 -14.06 10.20
C LEU A 228 -8.10 -14.78 9.55
N VAL A 229 -7.34 -15.53 10.35
CA VAL A 229 -6.41 -16.57 9.88
C VAL A 229 -6.79 -17.90 10.51
N THR A 230 -7.10 -18.90 9.68
CA THR A 230 -7.42 -20.25 10.16
C THR A 230 -6.15 -21.04 10.49
N PRO A 231 -6.22 -22.12 11.29
CA PRO A 231 -5.07 -22.98 11.57
C PRO A 231 -4.44 -23.59 10.31
N GLU A 232 -5.22 -23.79 9.25
CA GLU A 232 -4.75 -24.30 7.96
C GLU A 232 -4.08 -23.23 7.07
N GLY A 233 -4.00 -21.97 7.53
CA GLY A 233 -3.38 -20.88 6.80
C GLY A 233 -4.27 -20.17 5.79
N TYR A 234 -5.59 -20.28 5.91
CA TYR A 234 -6.50 -19.48 5.07
C TYR A 234 -6.79 -18.14 5.71
N THR A 235 -6.99 -17.11 4.89
CA THR A 235 -7.35 -15.77 5.36
C THR A 235 -8.74 -15.36 4.86
N VAL A 236 -9.49 -14.68 5.72
CA VAL A 236 -10.71 -13.95 5.34
C VAL A 236 -10.58 -12.54 5.87
N ASP A 237 -10.44 -11.58 4.95
CA ASP A 237 -10.24 -10.16 5.23
C ASP A 237 -11.49 -9.40 4.78
N ALA A 238 -12.26 -8.87 5.74
CA ALA A 238 -13.49 -8.14 5.49
C ALA A 238 -13.41 -6.71 6.02
N GLY A 239 -13.84 -5.76 5.19
CA GLY A 239 -13.97 -4.36 5.53
C GLY A 239 -15.34 -3.82 5.13
N GLU A 240 -15.83 -2.85 5.88
CA GLU A 240 -17.08 -2.16 5.57
C GLU A 240 -17.03 -0.68 5.96
N TRP A 241 -17.82 0.12 5.25
CA TRP A 241 -17.86 1.58 5.42
C TRP A 241 -19.29 2.07 5.64
N ASN A 242 -19.41 3.22 6.32
CA ASN A 242 -20.67 3.94 6.51
C ASN A 242 -21.07 4.82 5.29
N ALA A 243 -20.41 4.60 4.16
CA ALA A 243 -20.63 5.26 2.88
C ALA A 243 -20.71 4.20 1.77
N ALA A 244 -21.26 4.56 0.60
CA ALA A 244 -21.41 3.63 -0.52
C ALA A 244 -20.09 3.24 -1.21
N ALA A 245 -18.97 3.85 -0.81
CA ALA A 245 -17.61 3.51 -1.22
C ALA A 245 -16.62 3.96 -0.13
N GLU A 246 -15.41 3.39 -0.15
CA GLU A 246 -14.29 3.79 0.71
C GLU A 246 -13.94 5.28 0.55
N LYS A 247 -13.87 5.75 -0.70
CA LYS A 247 -13.49 7.13 -1.07
C LYS A 247 -14.55 7.79 -1.92
N ASP A 248 -14.57 9.12 -1.88
CA ASP A 248 -15.36 10.01 -2.75
C ASP A 248 -16.89 9.81 -2.73
N ALA A 249 -17.40 8.95 -1.84
CA ALA A 249 -18.82 8.81 -1.54
C ALA A 249 -19.17 9.56 -0.25
N PRO A 250 -20.30 10.29 -0.23
CA PRO A 250 -20.76 10.91 1.00
C PRO A 250 -21.14 9.84 2.03
N VAL A 251 -20.87 10.15 3.30
CA VAL A 251 -21.38 9.39 4.44
C VAL A 251 -22.91 9.33 4.35
N SER A 252 -23.47 8.12 4.45
CA SER A 252 -24.92 7.90 4.31
C SER A 252 -25.59 7.45 5.61
N ARG A 253 -24.79 7.05 6.61
CA ARG A 253 -25.24 6.50 7.90
C ARG A 253 -24.17 6.72 8.98
N ASP A 254 -24.57 6.67 10.25
CA ASP A 254 -23.66 6.96 11.37
C ASP A 254 -22.59 5.89 11.61
N GLN A 255 -22.88 4.64 11.24
CA GLN A 255 -22.02 3.47 11.44
C GLN A 255 -22.11 2.53 10.23
N PRO A 256 -21.04 1.79 9.90
CA PRO A 256 -21.10 0.73 8.91
C PRO A 256 -22.25 -0.28 9.18
N PRO A 257 -22.76 -0.94 8.13
CA PRO A 257 -24.01 -1.69 8.21
C PRO A 257 -24.01 -2.92 9.13
N LEU A 258 -22.92 -3.68 9.23
CA LEU A 258 -22.87 -4.91 10.04
C LEU A 258 -22.29 -4.63 11.42
N SER A 259 -23.00 -4.98 12.50
CA SER A 259 -22.38 -4.95 13.83
C SER A 259 -21.07 -5.77 13.89
N MET A 260 -20.17 -5.47 14.83
CA MET A 260 -18.93 -6.25 14.99
C MET A 260 -19.18 -7.76 15.18
N ALA A 261 -20.31 -8.15 15.78
CA ALA A 261 -20.70 -9.54 15.92
C ALA A 261 -21.09 -10.16 14.56
N GLN A 262 -21.79 -9.42 13.69
CA GLN A 262 -22.11 -9.84 12.33
C GLN A 262 -20.86 -9.89 11.45
N LEU A 263 -19.95 -8.92 11.57
CA LEU A 263 -18.69 -8.91 10.84
C LEU A 263 -17.79 -10.10 11.26
N LYS A 264 -17.73 -10.41 12.57
CA LYS A 264 -17.09 -11.65 13.08
C LYS A 264 -17.73 -12.90 12.47
N ALA A 265 -19.07 -13.00 12.51
CA ALA A 265 -19.78 -14.14 11.95
C ALA A 265 -19.57 -14.31 10.44
N LEU A 266 -19.43 -13.20 9.71
CA LEU A 266 -19.14 -13.19 8.28
C LEU A 266 -17.75 -13.80 8.01
N VAL A 267 -16.70 -13.37 8.71
CA VAL A 267 -15.34 -13.88 8.45
C VAL A 267 -15.15 -15.31 8.95
N THR A 268 -15.80 -15.71 10.04
CA THR A 268 -15.71 -17.07 10.60
C THR A 268 -16.64 -18.08 9.94
N SER A 269 -17.37 -17.68 8.89
CA SER A 269 -18.38 -18.56 8.30
C SER A 269 -17.78 -19.71 7.52
N SER A 270 -18.27 -20.93 7.78
CA SER A 270 -17.92 -22.12 7.02
C SER A 270 -18.33 -22.05 5.54
N LYS A 271 -19.20 -21.11 5.15
CA LYS A 271 -19.56 -20.88 3.74
C LYS A 271 -18.37 -20.44 2.87
N TRP A 272 -17.27 -19.95 3.48
CA TRP A 272 -16.04 -19.63 2.76
C TRP A 272 -15.19 -20.85 2.39
N ARG A 273 -15.47 -22.03 2.97
CA ARG A 273 -14.67 -23.25 2.75
C ARG A 273 -14.46 -23.61 1.27
N PRO A 274 -15.48 -23.58 0.39
CA PRO A 274 -15.26 -23.84 -1.03
C PRO A 274 -14.33 -22.82 -1.70
N VAL A 275 -14.33 -21.56 -1.25
CA VAL A 275 -13.42 -20.52 -1.75
C VAL A 275 -11.99 -20.80 -1.28
N MET A 276 -11.81 -21.12 0.00
CA MET A 276 -10.51 -21.47 0.59
C MET A 276 -9.87 -22.68 -0.10
N GLU A 277 -10.63 -23.76 -0.28
CA GLU A 277 -10.16 -24.99 -0.95
C GLU A 277 -9.75 -24.73 -2.41
N ALA A 278 -10.43 -23.82 -3.09
CA ALA A 278 -10.10 -23.44 -4.47
C ALA A 278 -8.92 -22.45 -4.57
N VAL A 279 -8.63 -21.68 -3.50
CA VAL A 279 -7.40 -20.89 -3.39
C VAL A 279 -6.20 -21.82 -3.21
N GLY A 280 -6.31 -22.84 -2.37
CA GLY A 280 -5.21 -23.74 -2.02
C GLY A 280 -4.32 -23.18 -0.90
N THR A 281 -3.31 -23.95 -0.49
CA THR A 281 -2.41 -23.56 0.60
C THR A 281 -1.27 -22.67 0.11
N ALA A 282 -0.83 -21.77 0.98
CA ALA A 282 0.38 -20.99 0.72
C ALA A 282 1.62 -21.87 0.93
N ALA A 283 2.69 -21.53 0.21
CA ALA A 283 4.02 -22.01 0.57
C ALA A 283 4.42 -21.42 1.94
N PRO A 284 5.17 -22.17 2.77
CA PRO A 284 5.74 -21.62 3.99
C PRO A 284 6.48 -20.31 3.72
N GLU A 285 6.34 -19.35 4.63
CA GLU A 285 7.07 -18.11 4.56
C GLU A 285 8.56 -18.45 4.67
N ALA A 286 9.38 -17.89 3.77
CA ALA A 286 10.82 -18.00 3.94
C ALA A 286 11.17 -17.34 5.27
N LEU A 287 11.86 -18.07 6.15
CA LEU A 287 12.27 -17.56 7.46
C LEU A 287 12.77 -16.13 7.31
N ALA A 288 12.08 -15.21 7.99
CA ALA A 288 12.49 -13.82 8.01
C ALA A 288 13.96 -13.80 8.46
N GLN A 289 14.82 -13.18 7.65
CA GLN A 289 16.18 -12.96 8.09
C GLN A 289 16.09 -12.18 9.41
N PRO A 290 16.84 -12.59 10.45
CA PRO A 290 16.91 -11.80 11.66
C PRO A 290 17.18 -10.35 11.28
N PRO A 291 16.55 -9.36 11.94
CA PRO A 291 16.91 -7.97 11.74
C PRO A 291 18.44 -7.87 11.80
N ALA A 292 19.04 -7.10 10.89
CA ALA A 292 20.47 -6.82 10.98
C ALA A 292 20.78 -6.36 12.42
N LEU A 293 21.86 -6.84 13.02
CA LEU A 293 22.18 -6.57 14.44
C LEU A 293 21.96 -5.08 14.77
N GLY A 294 21.14 -4.82 15.79
CA GLY A 294 20.81 -3.46 16.24
C GLY A 294 19.68 -2.75 15.47
N THR A 295 18.97 -3.44 14.58
CA THR A 295 17.77 -2.92 13.89
C THR A 295 16.45 -3.44 14.45
N ASP A 296 16.46 -4.27 15.50
CA ASP A 296 15.23 -4.59 16.22
C ASP A 296 14.72 -3.38 17.03
N LYS A 297 13.39 -3.29 17.19
CA LYS A 297 12.73 -2.17 17.86
C LYS A 297 13.28 -1.90 19.27
N ALA A 298 13.54 -2.95 20.05
CA ALA A 298 13.98 -2.80 21.44
C ALA A 298 15.39 -2.21 21.53
N ALA A 299 16.32 -2.68 20.68
CA ALA A 299 17.65 -2.12 20.55
C ALA A 299 17.61 -0.66 20.06
N ILE A 300 16.79 -0.36 19.05
CA ILE A 300 16.64 1.01 18.54
C ILE A 300 16.11 1.94 19.64
N LEU A 301 15.05 1.54 20.36
CA LEU A 301 14.49 2.33 21.46
C LEU A 301 15.51 2.56 22.58
N LYS A 302 16.28 1.53 22.96
CA LYS A 302 17.33 1.66 23.98
C LYS A 302 18.38 2.68 23.57
N LYS A 303 18.89 2.60 22.34
CA LYS A 303 19.90 3.54 21.80
C LYS A 303 19.33 4.94 21.65
N LEU A 304 18.13 5.09 21.07
CA LEU A 304 17.47 6.38 20.92
C LEU A 304 17.34 7.08 22.27
N LYS A 305 16.81 6.40 23.29
CA LYS A 305 16.67 6.95 24.65
C LYS A 305 18.00 7.39 25.26
N GLY A 306 19.07 6.63 25.03
CA GLY A 306 20.42 7.00 25.48
C GLY A 306 21.02 8.21 24.76
N LEU A 307 20.51 8.57 23.58
CA LEU A 307 20.98 9.69 22.76
C LEU A 307 20.12 10.96 22.91
N LEU A 308 18.96 10.87 23.56
CA LEU A 308 18.10 12.02 23.83
C LEU A 308 18.80 13.02 24.76
N PRO A 309 18.57 14.33 24.60
CA PRO A 309 19.05 15.31 25.56
C PRO A 309 18.38 15.12 26.92
N GLN A 310 19.12 15.34 28.01
CA GLN A 310 18.64 15.08 29.39
C GLN A 310 17.32 15.80 29.75
N ARG A 311 17.04 16.94 29.11
CA ARG A 311 15.80 17.70 29.32
C ARG A 311 14.55 17.02 28.72
N ALA A 312 14.72 16.15 27.73
CA ALA A 312 13.63 15.53 26.99
C ALA A 312 13.17 14.25 27.74
N LYS A 313 12.14 14.38 28.58
CA LYS A 313 11.59 13.24 29.32
C LYS A 313 10.70 12.40 28.41
N VAL A 314 10.97 11.11 28.31
CA VAL A 314 10.14 10.19 27.53
C VAL A 314 8.81 9.94 28.26
N THR A 315 7.69 10.25 27.61
CA THR A 315 6.33 10.05 28.14
C THR A 315 5.59 8.92 27.43
N ALA A 316 6.04 8.53 26.24
CA ALA A 316 5.58 7.34 25.54
C ALA A 316 6.65 6.83 24.57
N GLU A 317 6.54 5.58 24.17
CA GLU A 317 7.40 4.96 23.17
C GLU A 317 6.66 3.89 22.38
N GLY A 318 7.13 3.61 21.17
CA GLY A 318 6.50 2.63 20.30
C GLY A 318 7.29 2.38 19.02
N GLY A 319 6.63 1.72 18.08
CA GLY A 319 7.24 1.21 16.84
C GLY A 319 6.52 -0.04 16.37
N GLN A 320 6.40 -0.22 15.06
CA GLN A 320 5.66 -1.32 14.46
C GLN A 320 6.54 -2.26 13.62
N ASP A 321 7.70 -1.80 13.18
CA ASP A 321 8.56 -2.53 12.24
C ASP A 321 10.01 -2.62 12.73
N ALA A 322 10.73 -3.64 12.24
CA ALA A 322 12.19 -3.66 12.31
C ALA A 322 12.76 -2.44 11.55
N GLY A 323 13.75 -1.78 12.15
CA GLY A 323 14.35 -0.58 11.60
C GLY A 323 13.55 0.70 11.87
N TYR A 324 12.47 0.66 12.66
CA TYR A 324 11.71 1.85 13.03
C TYR A 324 11.35 1.87 14.51
N ALA A 325 11.43 3.05 15.13
CA ALA A 325 10.91 3.29 16.46
C ALA A 325 10.52 4.75 16.64
N TYR A 326 9.79 5.05 17.72
CA TYR A 326 9.55 6.41 18.14
C TYR A 326 9.49 6.55 19.66
N VAL A 327 9.71 7.77 20.12
CA VAL A 327 9.42 8.22 21.48
C VAL A 327 8.59 9.49 21.40
N VAL A 328 7.75 9.73 22.42
CA VAL A 328 7.18 11.04 22.70
C VAL A 328 7.96 11.60 23.87
N VAL A 329 8.47 12.81 23.71
CA VAL A 329 9.20 13.52 24.76
C VAL A 329 8.46 14.77 25.19
N ASP A 330 8.66 15.16 26.44
CA ASP A 330 8.19 16.43 26.99
C ASP A 330 9.32 17.08 27.81
N ASP A 331 9.63 18.33 27.48
CA ASP A 331 10.61 19.18 28.17
C ASP A 331 9.95 20.15 29.16
N GLY A 332 8.65 19.96 29.44
CA GLY A 332 7.81 20.86 30.24
C GLY A 332 7.09 21.93 29.41
N LYS A 333 7.28 21.96 28.09
CA LYS A 333 6.64 22.92 27.18
C LYS A 333 5.70 22.26 26.16
N GLY A 334 5.40 20.98 26.33
CA GLY A 334 4.49 20.24 25.46
C GLY A 334 5.18 19.13 24.67
N ALA A 335 4.36 18.20 24.19
CA ALA A 335 4.81 16.95 23.62
C ALA A 335 5.53 17.14 22.25
N THR A 336 6.53 16.29 22.02
CA THR A 336 7.26 16.17 20.76
C THR A 336 7.43 14.70 20.43
N LEU A 337 6.86 14.29 19.30
CA LEU A 337 7.07 12.97 18.73
C LEU A 337 8.43 12.97 18.01
N VAL A 338 9.34 12.10 18.44
CA VAL A 338 10.63 11.84 17.80
C VAL A 338 10.59 10.44 17.19
N GLN A 339 10.70 10.35 15.88
CA GLN A 339 10.71 9.11 15.14
C GLN A 339 12.07 8.85 14.52
N ILE A 340 12.43 7.58 14.39
CA ILE A 340 13.69 7.18 13.80
C ILE A 340 13.51 5.99 12.86
N ASN A 341 14.18 6.07 11.70
CA ASN A 341 14.40 4.95 10.80
C ASN A 341 15.89 4.58 10.82
N VAL A 342 16.21 3.31 11.05
CA VAL A 342 17.55 2.72 11.04
C VAL A 342 17.55 1.59 10.02
N GLN A 343 18.16 1.83 8.87
CA GLN A 343 17.96 1.02 7.67
C GLN A 343 19.30 0.64 7.01
N SER A 344 19.47 -0.63 6.69
CA SER A 344 20.65 -1.12 5.97
C SER A 344 20.38 -1.24 4.47
N GLY A 345 21.42 -1.06 3.64
CA GLY A 345 21.36 -1.33 2.19
C GLY A 345 20.51 -0.34 1.39
N MET A 346 20.50 0.94 1.77
CA MET A 346 19.68 2.01 1.17
C MET A 346 20.39 2.75 0.02
N ASN A 347 21.45 2.17 -0.57
CA ASN A 347 22.21 2.81 -1.65
C ASN A 347 21.37 3.09 -2.91
N ASP A 348 20.34 2.28 -3.16
CA ASP A 348 19.48 2.37 -4.33
C ASP A 348 18.63 3.65 -4.38
N VAL A 349 18.34 4.25 -3.22
CA VAL A 349 17.53 5.48 -3.10
C VAL A 349 18.37 6.71 -2.74
N ARG A 350 19.70 6.59 -2.75
CA ARG A 350 20.60 7.68 -2.34
C ARG A 350 20.36 8.97 -3.13
N GLY A 351 20.20 8.87 -4.44
CA GLY A 351 19.95 10.03 -5.31
C GLY A 351 18.58 10.69 -5.08
N ASP A 352 17.58 9.93 -4.64
CA ASP A 352 16.26 10.46 -4.32
C ASP A 352 16.26 11.19 -2.96
N LEU A 353 17.11 10.74 -2.03
CA LEU A 353 17.14 11.24 -0.66
C LEU A 353 18.18 12.34 -0.43
N PHE A 354 19.24 12.41 -1.21
CA PHE A 354 20.36 13.34 -1.02
C PHE A 354 20.65 14.07 -2.33
N GLY A 355 20.22 15.33 -2.40
CA GLY A 355 20.51 16.22 -3.50
C GLY A 355 21.97 16.69 -3.51
N SER A 356 22.31 17.55 -4.48
CA SER A 356 23.64 18.14 -4.58
C SER A 356 24.00 19.09 -3.43
N ASP A 357 23.01 19.50 -2.64
CA ASP A 357 23.12 20.34 -1.45
C ASP A 357 23.37 19.54 -0.15
N ALA A 358 23.35 18.21 -0.21
CA ALA A 358 23.65 17.37 0.95
C ALA A 358 25.11 17.56 1.40
N GLU A 359 25.29 17.73 2.70
CA GLU A 359 26.62 17.84 3.32
C GLU A 359 27.33 16.48 3.24
N LEU A 360 28.57 16.48 2.75
CA LEU A 360 29.42 15.30 2.72
C LEU A 360 30.48 15.40 3.83
N LEU A 361 30.41 14.51 4.80
CA LEU A 361 31.40 14.40 5.87
C LEU A 361 32.69 13.73 5.38
N PRO A 362 33.84 13.94 6.07
CA PRO A 362 35.12 13.36 5.66
C PRO A 362 35.15 11.83 5.53
N ASP A 363 34.29 11.12 6.26
CA ASP A 363 34.15 9.66 6.20
C ASP A 363 33.28 9.18 5.02
N GLY A 364 32.78 10.09 4.21
CA GLY A 364 31.89 9.82 3.09
C GLY A 364 30.41 9.72 3.47
N THR A 365 30.05 10.04 4.71
CA THR A 365 28.64 10.11 5.15
C THR A 365 27.97 11.34 4.54
N GLN A 366 26.82 11.12 3.89
CA GLN A 366 25.97 12.21 3.45
C GLN A 366 24.98 12.59 4.55
N VAL A 367 24.72 13.88 4.70
CA VAL A 367 23.78 14.45 5.66
C VAL A 367 22.85 15.43 4.94
N ALA A 368 21.55 15.26 5.13
CA ALA A 368 20.52 16.19 4.68
C ALA A 368 19.67 16.62 5.88
N THR A 369 19.47 17.92 6.05
CA THR A 369 18.60 18.47 7.10
C THR A 369 17.44 19.22 6.49
N ARG A 370 16.24 19.02 7.03
CA ARG A 370 15.01 19.62 6.50
C ARG A 370 14.17 20.17 7.64
N LYS A 371 13.60 21.36 7.41
CA LYS A 371 12.51 21.91 8.21
C LYS A 371 11.37 22.22 7.26
N GLY A 372 10.16 21.84 7.62
CA GLY A 372 8.98 22.18 6.85
C GLY A 372 7.73 21.88 7.63
N ASP A 373 6.61 22.11 6.96
CA ASP A 373 5.33 21.62 7.43
C ASP A 373 5.43 20.10 7.65
N GLY A 374 4.77 19.61 8.70
CA GLY A 374 4.63 18.18 8.88
C GLY A 374 3.93 17.55 7.68
N ASP A 375 4.03 16.23 7.55
CA ASP A 375 3.13 15.53 6.63
C ASP A 375 1.68 15.94 6.97
N ASP A 376 0.90 16.33 5.97
CA ASP A 376 -0.53 16.64 6.16
C ASP A 376 -1.27 15.34 6.52
N LYS A 377 -1.35 15.10 7.83
CA LYS A 377 -2.05 13.99 8.45
C LYS A 377 -3.10 14.50 9.44
N GLY A 378 -3.59 15.72 9.22
CA GLY A 378 -4.75 16.29 9.92
C GLY A 378 -4.48 17.15 11.13
N GLY A 379 -3.26 17.20 11.66
CA GLY A 379 -2.95 18.08 12.78
C GLY A 379 -2.66 19.51 12.32
N ALA A 380 -3.36 20.49 12.90
CA ALA A 380 -3.15 21.90 12.57
C ALA A 380 -1.78 22.40 13.09
N GLY A 381 -1.06 23.14 12.25
CA GLY A 381 0.20 23.80 12.62
C GLY A 381 1.38 22.85 12.90
N ILE A 382 1.29 21.58 12.48
CA ILE A 382 2.39 20.64 12.65
C ILE A 382 3.58 21.08 11.79
N VAL A 383 4.77 21.13 12.40
CA VAL A 383 6.05 21.20 11.69
C VAL A 383 6.88 19.95 11.97
N MET A 384 7.66 19.55 10.98
CA MET A 384 8.58 18.42 11.06
C MET A 384 9.99 18.85 10.75
N TRP A 385 10.92 18.49 11.64
CA TRP A 385 12.35 18.69 11.46
C TRP A 385 13.03 17.34 11.30
N THR A 386 13.84 17.17 10.27
CA THR A 386 14.49 15.90 9.96
C THR A 386 15.99 16.07 9.78
N ALA A 387 16.77 15.18 10.39
CA ALA A 387 18.15 14.91 10.03
C ALA A 387 18.25 13.50 9.43
N ASP A 388 18.63 13.43 8.16
CA ASP A 388 18.79 12.19 7.40
C ASP A 388 20.27 11.98 7.09
N THR A 389 20.79 10.79 7.38
CA THR A 389 22.20 10.47 7.18
C THR A 389 22.35 9.15 6.47
N MET A 390 23.29 9.06 5.53
CA MET A 390 23.61 7.83 4.83
C MET A 390 25.12 7.62 4.80
N ARG A 391 25.58 6.54 5.44
CA ARG A 391 26.98 6.10 5.41
C ARG A 391 27.33 5.55 4.02
N LYS A 392 28.63 5.44 3.73
CA LYS A 392 29.12 5.00 2.41
C LYS A 392 28.60 3.61 2.01
N ASP A 393 28.46 2.70 2.96
CA ASP A 393 27.93 1.35 2.77
C ASP A 393 26.40 1.29 2.54
N GLY A 394 25.70 2.43 2.66
CA GLY A 394 24.24 2.50 2.52
C GLY A 394 23.47 2.27 3.82
N PHE A 395 24.15 2.28 4.97
CA PHE A 395 23.49 2.36 6.27
C PHE A 395 22.92 3.75 6.49
N ARG A 396 21.60 3.85 6.61
CA ARG A 396 20.84 5.09 6.75
C ARG A 396 20.25 5.22 8.15
N VAL A 397 20.41 6.40 8.74
CA VAL A 397 19.69 6.81 9.96
C VAL A 397 18.99 8.12 9.69
N ALA A 398 17.66 8.13 9.75
CA ALA A 398 16.83 9.31 9.61
C ALA A 398 16.03 9.55 10.88
N VAL A 399 16.21 10.71 11.50
CA VAL A 399 15.51 11.10 12.73
C VAL A 399 14.65 12.32 12.43
N SER A 400 13.36 12.22 12.71
CA SER A 400 12.39 13.32 12.57
C SER A 400 11.81 13.68 13.93
N ALA A 401 11.60 14.97 14.17
CA ALA A 401 10.87 15.46 15.34
C ALA A 401 9.71 16.37 14.92
N PHE A 402 8.56 16.15 15.54
CA PHE A 402 7.34 16.92 15.35
C PHE A 402 7.08 17.82 16.56
N ASN A 403 6.50 18.99 16.36
CA ASN A 403 6.04 19.90 17.43
C ASN A 403 4.71 19.45 18.10
N SER A 404 4.36 18.18 17.95
CA SER A 404 3.18 17.54 18.50
C SER A 404 3.54 16.15 19.00
N GLY A 405 2.75 15.60 19.92
CA GLY A 405 2.92 14.22 20.42
C GLY A 405 2.45 13.14 19.45
N SER A 406 1.84 13.52 18.32
CA SER A 406 1.46 12.63 17.21
C SER A 406 1.58 13.36 15.88
N GLN A 407 1.33 12.67 14.76
CA GLN A 407 1.25 13.31 13.43
C GLN A 407 -0.17 13.77 13.08
N THR A 408 -1.17 13.42 13.88
CA THR A 408 -2.59 13.63 13.57
C THR A 408 -3.28 14.59 14.56
N THR A 409 -2.56 15.07 15.57
CA THR A 409 -3.06 16.01 16.57
C THR A 409 -2.35 17.35 16.43
N ASP A 410 -3.09 18.43 16.63
CA ASP A 410 -2.58 19.80 16.55
C ASP A 410 -1.27 20.01 17.31
N ALA A 411 -0.46 20.94 16.78
CA ALA A 411 0.78 21.35 17.41
C ALA A 411 0.54 21.86 18.84
N THR A 412 1.40 21.40 19.77
CA THR A 412 1.37 21.87 21.16
C THR A 412 2.34 23.01 21.42
N ARG A 413 3.18 23.33 20.43
CA ARG A 413 4.29 24.27 20.49
C ARG A 413 4.71 24.70 19.07
N ALA A 414 5.46 25.78 18.94
CA ALA A 414 5.90 26.29 17.62
C ALA A 414 6.96 25.39 16.95
N GLU A 415 7.88 24.83 17.74
CA GLU A 415 8.98 24.01 17.25
C GLU A 415 9.16 22.75 18.10
N PRO A 416 9.71 21.65 17.55
CA PRO A 416 9.98 20.43 18.31
C PRO A 416 10.94 20.67 19.48
N ALA A 417 10.85 19.86 20.54
CA ALA A 417 11.72 19.94 21.72
C ALA A 417 13.21 19.70 21.41
N LEU A 418 13.51 19.00 20.31
CA LEU A 418 14.87 18.72 19.84
C LEU A 418 15.29 19.71 18.76
N THR A 419 16.47 20.29 18.92
CA THR A 419 17.08 21.16 17.92
C THR A 419 17.60 20.37 16.73
N MET A 420 17.78 21.02 15.57
CA MET A 420 18.37 20.36 14.39
C MET A 420 19.78 19.78 14.68
N ALA A 421 20.57 20.47 15.51
CA ALA A 421 21.89 19.99 15.91
C ALA A 421 21.80 18.69 16.73
N GLU A 422 20.80 18.56 17.60
CA GLU A 422 20.58 17.33 18.37
C GLU A 422 20.06 16.21 17.49
N LEU A 423 19.14 16.48 16.56
CA LEU A 423 18.70 15.48 15.58
C LEU A 423 19.87 14.95 14.75
N LYS A 424 20.75 15.85 14.26
CA LYS A 424 21.97 15.49 13.55
C LYS A 424 22.92 14.67 14.43
N LYS A 425 23.10 15.05 15.70
CA LYS A 425 23.92 14.28 16.67
C LYS A 425 23.37 12.87 16.88
N ILE A 426 22.05 12.72 17.03
CA ILE A 426 21.41 11.41 17.15
C ILE A 426 21.67 10.61 15.86
N ALA A 427 21.36 11.16 14.68
CA ALA A 427 21.50 10.44 13.40
C ALA A 427 22.96 10.04 13.07
N LEU A 428 23.93 10.86 13.48
CA LEU A 428 25.36 10.58 13.27
C LEU A 428 26.00 9.67 14.34
N SER A 429 25.27 9.33 15.40
CA SER A 429 25.85 8.60 16.54
C SER A 429 26.50 7.28 16.11
N PRO A 430 27.74 6.99 16.55
CA PRO A 430 28.40 5.71 16.28
C PRO A 430 27.71 4.54 16.99
N GLN A 431 26.82 4.80 17.96
CA GLN A 431 26.05 3.75 18.64
C GLN A 431 25.15 2.97 17.67
N TRP A 432 24.77 3.55 16.51
CA TRP A 432 23.95 2.84 15.53
C TRP A 432 24.69 1.72 14.81
N THR A 433 26.02 1.81 14.72
CA THR A 433 26.88 0.81 14.07
C THR A 433 27.60 -0.11 15.07
N GLN A 434 27.47 0.16 16.37
CA GLN A 434 28.02 -0.67 17.44
C GLN A 434 26.94 -1.67 17.91
N GLY A 435 27.30 -2.95 18.02
CA GLY A 435 26.41 -4.04 18.45
C GLY A 435 25.84 -3.84 19.84
#